data_AF-A0A2T6DDW4-F1
#
_entry.id   AF-A0A2T6DDW4-F1
#
_cell.length_a   1.000
_cell.length_b   1.000
_cell.length_c   1.000
_cell.angle_alpha   90.00
_cell.angle_beta   90.00
_cell.angle_gamma   90.00
#
_symmetry.space_group_name_H-M   'P 1'
#
loop_
_entity.id
_entity.type
_entity.pdbx_description
1 polymer ?
#
loop_
_entity_poly.entity_id
_entity_poly.type
_entity_poly.pdbx_seq_one_letter_code
_entity_poly.pdbx_strand_id
1 'polypeptide(L)'
;MKALTNLLAAAISIPAMAQDATPQPSPASIPAQVPELPSAPADPGKAQIPGALTAATPAALNFQQYAPYMAIITGDQSVGSGFIAAYEGGYYLFTNTHVLSSNSRVTAKLLNGKPIALNGVAVADSYDISALPQTTVTSGIDILKDIDQNVAIGDDVIVLGNSLGAAVVTEITGKVTGIGPELIEVDAKFVAGNSGSPIIHVKTGKAIAIATFTMMRKMENFGKDSQFNSVERRFGYRLDNIGGWRNMTWQNFTKEATVVNAIAKRTEDIWNLAADISENNAVKEWGTHTQRGNSLSSVISDYKKAITMPNLGQSGATDAKRKLLFWISREVKKDFPVQNVASFSAYNKKLIEEQKEHRETLAKFFEQLEASIKQ
;
A
#
# COMPACT_ATOMS: atom_id res chain seq x y z
N MET A 1 -7.97 17.98 -28.07
CA MET A 1 -8.44 17.76 -26.68
C MET A 1 -8.74 16.30 -26.38
N LYS A 2 -9.67 15.59 -27.06
CA LYS A 2 -9.96 14.16 -26.78
C LYS A 2 -8.72 13.23 -26.73
N ALA A 3 -7.72 13.46 -27.58
CA ALA A 3 -6.46 12.69 -27.55
C ALA A 3 -5.58 12.98 -26.32
N LEU A 4 -5.57 14.22 -25.80
CA LEU A 4 -4.85 14.56 -24.56
C LEU A 4 -5.57 14.01 -23.32
N THR A 5 -6.91 14.02 -23.33
CA THR A 5 -7.73 13.44 -22.25
C THR A 5 -7.50 11.92 -22.14
N ASN A 6 -7.28 11.22 -23.26
CA ASN A 6 -6.95 9.80 -23.28
C ASN A 6 -5.55 9.46 -22.72
N LEU A 7 -4.56 10.36 -22.85
CA LEU A 7 -3.23 10.19 -22.24
C LEU A 7 -3.31 10.25 -20.71
N LEU A 8 -4.15 11.14 -20.18
CA LEU A 8 -4.42 11.27 -18.75
C LEU A 8 -5.15 10.01 -18.24
N ALA A 9 -6.20 9.56 -18.94
CA ALA A 9 -7.03 8.42 -18.55
C ALA A 9 -6.29 7.07 -18.54
N ALA A 10 -5.34 6.85 -19.45
CA ALA A 10 -4.54 5.62 -19.51
C ALA A 10 -3.51 5.50 -18.37
N ALA A 11 -3.20 6.60 -17.67
CA ALA A 11 -2.21 6.65 -16.59
C ALA A 11 -2.83 6.68 -15.18
N ILE A 12 -4.16 6.66 -15.06
CA ILE A 12 -4.87 6.56 -13.78
C ILE A 12 -4.89 5.10 -13.32
N SER A 13 -3.72 4.53 -13.08
CA SER A 13 -3.56 3.38 -12.18
C SER A 13 -2.72 3.85 -11.00
N ILE A 14 -3.29 4.79 -10.24
CA ILE A 14 -2.77 5.23 -8.96
C ILE A 14 -2.73 3.98 -8.06
N PRO A 15 -1.59 3.55 -7.51
CA PRO A 15 -1.65 2.75 -6.28
C PRO A 15 -2.20 3.71 -5.24
N ALA A 16 -3.49 3.55 -4.92
CA ALA A 16 -4.17 4.35 -3.94
C ALA A 16 -3.36 4.34 -2.64
N MET A 17 -2.75 5.48 -2.30
CA MET A 17 -2.68 5.86 -0.89
C MET A 17 -4.14 6.05 -0.48
N ALA A 18 -4.71 5.03 0.14
CA ALA A 18 -6.03 5.13 0.75
C ALA A 18 -5.95 6.17 1.88
N GLN A 19 -6.16 7.44 1.54
CA GLN A 19 -6.67 8.43 2.46
C GLN A 19 -8.16 8.12 2.63
N ASP A 20 -8.49 7.33 3.64
CA ASP A 20 -9.87 7.24 4.09
C ASP A 20 -10.18 8.49 4.93
N ALA A 21 -11.13 9.28 4.44
CA ALA A 21 -11.79 10.31 5.20
C ALA A 21 -12.57 9.64 6.34
N THR A 22 -12.28 10.03 7.59
CA THR A 22 -13.04 9.58 8.75
C THR A 22 -14.44 10.18 8.75
N PRO A 23 -15.52 9.39 8.84
CA PRO A 23 -16.78 9.89 9.37
C PRO A 23 -16.72 9.82 10.90
N GLN A 24 -16.79 10.98 11.54
CA GLN A 24 -16.96 11.10 12.99
C GLN A 24 -18.31 10.50 13.42
N PRO A 25 -18.37 9.57 14.39
CA PRO A 25 -19.65 9.15 14.96
C PRO A 25 -20.08 10.14 16.06
N SER A 26 -21.30 10.65 15.95
CA SER A 26 -22.03 11.22 17.09
C SER A 26 -23.15 10.25 17.53
N PRO A 27 -23.49 10.23 18.83
CA PRO A 27 -24.02 9.06 19.50
C PRO A 27 -25.53 8.90 19.29
N ALA A 28 -25.97 7.71 18.91
CA ALA A 28 -27.37 7.33 18.91
C ALA A 28 -27.62 6.26 19.97
N SER A 29 -28.53 6.62 20.86
CA SER A 29 -29.09 5.87 21.98
C SER A 29 -29.69 4.53 21.56
N ILE A 30 -29.46 3.51 22.37
CA ILE A 30 -30.11 2.19 22.29
C ILE A 30 -31.59 2.34 22.68
N PRO A 31 -32.51 1.66 21.97
CA PRO A 31 -33.56 0.93 22.66
C PRO A 31 -33.56 -0.56 22.28
N ALA A 32 -33.74 -1.39 23.30
CA ALA A 32 -33.87 -2.83 23.25
C ALA A 32 -35.20 -3.27 22.63
N GLN A 33 -35.16 -4.25 21.73
CA GLN A 33 -36.11 -5.38 21.63
C GLN A 33 -35.76 -6.26 20.42
N VAL A 34 -35.32 -7.49 20.70
CA VAL A 34 -35.20 -8.57 19.71
C VAL A 34 -36.50 -9.38 19.77
N PRO A 35 -37.26 -9.54 18.67
CA PRO A 35 -38.34 -10.53 18.62
C PRO A 35 -37.75 -11.92 18.37
N GLU A 36 -38.04 -12.84 19.28
CA GLU A 36 -37.75 -14.26 19.20
C GLU A 36 -38.65 -14.91 18.12
N LEU A 37 -38.07 -15.70 17.19
CA LEU A 37 -38.84 -16.50 16.22
C LEU A 37 -38.98 -17.95 16.71
N PRO A 38 -40.13 -18.61 16.45
CA PRO A 38 -40.54 -19.79 17.19
C PRO A 38 -39.99 -21.11 16.64
N SER A 39 -39.76 -22.05 17.55
CA SER A 39 -39.39 -23.43 17.31
C SER A 39 -40.62 -24.34 17.17
N ALA A 40 -40.56 -25.30 16.23
CA ALA A 40 -41.18 -26.65 16.26
C ALA A 40 -41.21 -27.31 14.85
N PRO A 41 -41.38 -28.64 14.72
CA PRO A 41 -41.01 -29.76 15.61
C PRO A 41 -40.24 -30.89 14.88
N ALA A 42 -39.73 -31.85 15.67
CA ALA A 42 -39.12 -33.10 15.21
C ALA A 42 -40.17 -34.17 14.87
N ASP A 43 -39.88 -35.08 13.92
CA ASP A 43 -40.00 -36.55 14.06
C ASP A 43 -39.32 -37.33 12.88
N PRO A 44 -39.25 -38.68 12.82
CA PRO A 44 -37.98 -39.43 12.83
C PRO A 44 -37.80 -40.40 11.63
N GLY A 45 -36.58 -40.88 11.37
CA GLY A 45 -36.40 -41.93 10.35
C GLY A 45 -34.95 -42.37 10.14
N LYS A 46 -34.66 -43.62 10.52
CA LYS A 46 -33.35 -44.28 10.50
C LYS A 46 -32.80 -44.55 9.08
N ALA A 47 -31.49 -44.41 8.91
CA ALA A 47 -30.64 -45.40 8.23
C ALA A 47 -29.15 -45.14 8.56
N GLN A 48 -28.55 -46.03 9.36
CA GLN A 48 -27.10 -46.13 9.55
C GLN A 48 -26.47 -46.87 8.36
N ILE A 49 -25.36 -46.35 7.84
CA ILE A 49 -24.40 -47.10 7.01
C ILE A 49 -23.09 -47.17 7.81
N PRO A 50 -22.49 -48.36 8.03
CA PRO A 50 -21.24 -48.48 8.77
C PRO A 50 -20.01 -48.25 7.86
N GLY A 51 -19.03 -47.50 8.38
CA GLY A 51 -17.63 -47.59 7.95
C GLY A 51 -17.18 -46.56 6.92
N ALA A 52 -16.77 -45.38 7.39
CA ALA A 52 -15.78 -44.55 6.70
C ALA A 52 -14.66 -44.26 7.70
N LEU A 53 -13.45 -44.65 7.32
CA LEU A 53 -12.22 -44.41 8.06
C LEU A 53 -12.16 -42.96 8.53
N THR A 54 -11.87 -42.78 9.83
CA THR A 54 -11.54 -41.50 10.44
C THR A 54 -10.30 -40.93 9.76
N ALA A 55 -10.50 -40.17 8.68
CA ALA A 55 -9.56 -39.15 8.26
C ALA A 55 -9.56 -38.10 9.37
N ALA A 56 -8.48 -38.04 10.13
CA ALA A 56 -8.29 -36.99 11.12
C ALA A 56 -8.37 -35.64 10.40
N THR A 57 -9.44 -34.89 10.67
CA THR A 57 -9.50 -33.47 10.33
C THR A 57 -8.25 -32.81 10.93
N PRO A 58 -7.44 -32.06 10.15
CA PRO A 58 -6.34 -31.31 10.73
C PRO A 58 -6.92 -30.43 11.84
N ALA A 59 -6.32 -30.46 13.02
CA ALA A 59 -6.71 -29.59 14.12
C ALA A 59 -6.73 -28.15 13.58
N ALA A 60 -7.90 -27.51 13.62
CA ALA A 60 -8.05 -26.14 13.14
C ALA A 60 -6.98 -25.27 13.83
N LEU A 61 -6.20 -24.52 13.04
CA LEU A 61 -5.25 -23.57 13.61
C LEU A 61 -5.99 -22.65 14.57
N ASN A 62 -5.47 -22.51 15.79
CA ASN A 62 -6.04 -21.62 16.80
C ASN A 62 -5.27 -20.31 16.80
N PHE A 63 -5.94 -19.19 16.49
CA PHE A 63 -5.41 -17.83 16.61
C PHE A 63 -4.58 -17.59 17.87
N GLN A 64 -5.04 -18.14 19.00
CA GLN A 64 -4.44 -17.95 20.32
C GLN A 64 -2.96 -18.37 20.38
N GLN A 65 -2.53 -19.28 19.51
CA GLN A 65 -1.13 -19.71 19.46
C GLN A 65 -0.19 -18.64 18.86
N TYR A 66 -0.71 -17.77 18.00
CA TYR A 66 0.05 -16.75 17.28
C TYR A 66 -0.06 -15.37 17.92
N ALA A 67 -1.17 -15.08 18.60
CA ALA A 67 -1.44 -13.80 19.25
C ALA A 67 -0.27 -13.25 20.10
N PRO A 68 0.50 -14.07 20.87
CA PRO A 68 1.65 -13.57 21.63
C PRO A 68 2.79 -12.98 20.79
N TYR A 69 2.86 -13.35 19.51
CA TYR A 69 3.91 -12.93 18.58
C TYR A 69 3.48 -11.78 17.68
N MET A 70 2.20 -11.41 17.69
CA MET A 70 1.68 -10.34 16.87
C MET A 70 2.00 -8.97 17.46
N ALA A 71 2.38 -8.04 16.59
CA ALA A 71 2.74 -6.68 16.94
C ALA A 71 1.89 -5.67 16.15
N ILE A 72 1.48 -4.61 16.83
CA ILE A 72 0.91 -3.42 16.23
C ILE A 72 2.02 -2.39 16.09
N ILE A 73 2.19 -1.87 14.88
CA ILE A 73 3.18 -0.83 14.57
C ILE A 73 2.40 0.46 14.29
N THR A 74 2.73 1.49 15.05
CA THR A 74 2.08 2.80 14.95
C THR A 74 3.13 3.85 14.68
N GLY A 75 2.94 4.61 13.60
CA GLY A 75 3.68 5.83 13.35
C GLY A 75 2.80 7.03 13.06
N ASP A 76 3.42 8.15 12.74
CA ASP A 76 2.78 9.44 12.54
C ASP A 76 2.10 9.62 11.16
N GLN A 77 2.36 8.72 10.21
CA GLN A 77 1.81 8.73 8.85
C GLN A 77 1.19 7.39 8.45
N SER A 78 1.64 6.28 9.02
CA SER A 78 1.20 4.93 8.68
C SER A 78 1.07 4.06 9.92
N VAL A 79 0.08 3.18 9.90
CA VAL A 79 -0.17 2.13 10.89
C VAL A 79 -0.16 0.80 10.16
N GLY A 80 0.46 -0.20 10.77
CA GLY A 80 0.53 -1.53 10.20
C GLY A 80 0.67 -2.60 11.27
N SER A 81 0.98 -3.80 10.79
CA SER A 81 1.16 -4.99 11.59
C SER A 81 2.61 -5.46 11.50
N GLY A 82 2.99 -6.30 12.45
CA GLY A 82 4.23 -7.05 12.40
C GLY A 82 4.08 -8.32 13.22
N PHE A 83 5.07 -9.20 13.14
CA PHE A 83 5.10 -10.42 13.93
C PHE A 83 6.51 -10.81 14.29
N ILE A 84 6.67 -11.46 15.45
CA ILE A 84 7.94 -12.02 15.86
C ILE A 84 8.10 -13.39 15.22
N ALA A 85 9.20 -13.59 14.51
CA ALA A 85 9.53 -14.85 13.86
C ALA A 85 10.93 -15.34 14.24
N ALA A 86 11.09 -16.67 14.26
CA ALA A 86 12.39 -17.31 14.32
C ALA A 86 13.04 -17.27 12.93
N TYR A 87 14.25 -16.71 12.85
CA TYR A 87 14.97 -16.55 11.59
C TYR A 87 16.48 -16.56 11.82
N GLU A 88 17.23 -17.35 11.05
CA GLU A 88 18.71 -17.42 11.07
C GLU A 88 19.32 -17.53 12.50
N GLY A 89 18.70 -18.32 13.38
CA GLY A 89 19.18 -18.55 14.74
C GLY A 89 18.83 -17.46 15.76
N GLY A 90 18.05 -16.44 15.36
CA GLY A 90 17.56 -15.38 16.25
C GLY A 90 16.06 -15.14 16.12
N TYR A 91 15.58 -14.11 16.83
CA TYR A 91 14.20 -13.64 16.76
C TYR A 91 14.15 -12.22 16.24
N TYR A 92 13.23 -11.97 15.32
CA TYR A 92 13.09 -10.69 14.65
C TYR A 92 11.64 -10.29 14.58
N LEU A 93 11.37 -9.00 14.76
CA LEU A 93 10.10 -8.40 14.35
C LEU A 93 10.15 -8.21 12.84
N PHE A 94 9.32 -8.97 12.12
CA PHE A 94 9.08 -8.79 10.70
C PHE A 94 7.92 -7.82 10.49
N THR A 95 8.07 -6.95 9.50
CA THR A 95 7.02 -6.05 8.99
C THR A 95 7.38 -5.63 7.56
N ASN A 96 6.49 -4.90 6.89
CA ASN A 96 6.86 -4.27 5.62
C ASN A 96 7.73 -3.04 5.83
N THR A 97 8.63 -2.79 4.88
CA THR A 97 9.47 -1.59 4.88
C THR A 97 8.63 -0.33 4.79
N HIS A 98 7.56 -0.32 4.00
CA HIS A 98 6.67 0.83 3.88
C HIS A 98 5.92 1.19 5.17
N VAL A 99 5.65 0.20 6.04
CA VAL A 99 5.03 0.46 7.36
C VAL A 99 5.99 1.28 8.23
N LEU A 100 7.29 1.11 8.05
CA LEU A 100 8.30 1.85 8.81
C LEU A 100 8.70 3.15 8.11
N SER A 101 8.92 3.12 6.78
CA SER A 101 9.59 4.20 6.06
C SER A 101 8.76 5.46 5.99
N SER A 102 7.43 5.33 5.95
CA SER A 102 6.54 6.49 5.89
C SER A 102 6.58 7.36 7.15
N ASN A 103 7.20 6.91 8.26
CA ASN A 103 7.05 7.51 9.58
C ASN A 103 8.35 8.16 10.08
N SER A 104 8.23 9.34 10.70
CA SER A 104 9.33 10.01 11.41
C SER A 104 9.48 9.49 12.84
N ARG A 105 8.39 8.97 13.42
CA ARG A 105 8.36 8.33 14.73
C ARG A 105 7.58 7.04 14.61
N VAL A 106 8.19 5.92 14.96
CA VAL A 106 7.57 4.60 14.96
C VAL A 106 7.63 4.02 16.35
N THR A 107 6.53 3.40 16.76
CA THR A 107 6.45 2.58 17.97
C THR A 107 5.85 1.23 17.61
N ALA A 108 6.21 0.19 18.36
CA ALA A 108 5.61 -1.13 18.22
C ALA A 108 5.26 -1.71 19.59
N LYS A 109 4.15 -2.42 19.65
CA LYS A 109 3.67 -3.10 20.86
C LYS A 109 3.10 -4.46 20.51
N LEU A 110 3.35 -5.45 21.35
CA LEU A 110 2.65 -6.73 21.31
C LEU A 110 1.18 -6.54 21.70
N LEU A 111 0.34 -7.53 21.39
CA LEU A 111 -1.10 -7.47 21.71
C LEU A 111 -1.41 -7.42 23.20
N ASN A 112 -0.50 -7.93 24.04
CA ASN A 112 -0.60 -7.78 25.49
C ASN A 112 -0.16 -6.38 26.00
N GLY A 113 0.10 -5.44 25.10
CA GLY A 113 0.52 -4.06 25.41
C GLY A 113 2.02 -3.89 25.68
N LYS A 114 2.81 -4.97 25.75
CA LYS A 114 4.26 -4.88 25.98
C LYS A 114 4.94 -4.16 24.82
N PRO A 115 5.74 -3.10 25.07
CA PRO A 115 6.47 -2.41 24.02
C PRO A 115 7.57 -3.30 23.43
N ILE A 116 7.77 -3.18 22.12
CA ILE A 116 8.83 -3.84 21.37
C ILE A 116 9.91 -2.81 21.07
N ALA A 117 11.16 -3.14 21.38
CA ALA A 117 12.29 -2.28 21.08
C ALA A 117 12.61 -2.32 19.57
N LEU A 118 12.68 -1.15 18.94
CA LEU A 118 12.97 -1.00 17.51
C LEU A 118 14.46 -0.72 17.31
N ASN A 119 15.30 -1.67 17.74
CA ASN A 119 16.75 -1.53 17.72
C ASN A 119 17.34 -1.99 16.39
N GLY A 120 17.82 -1.04 15.60
CA GLY A 120 18.31 -1.32 14.25
C GLY A 120 17.19 -1.75 13.30
N VAL A 121 17.47 -1.68 12.00
CA VAL A 121 16.54 -2.19 10.99
C VAL A 121 17.34 -2.82 9.86
N ALA A 122 17.06 -4.09 9.59
CA ALA A 122 17.51 -4.76 8.38
C ALA A 122 16.38 -4.66 7.35
N VAL A 123 16.71 -4.26 6.12
CA VAL A 123 15.77 -4.16 5.00
C VAL A 123 16.21 -5.15 3.92
N ALA A 124 15.24 -5.88 3.35
CA ALA A 124 15.52 -6.80 2.27
C ALA A 124 16.01 -6.05 1.03
N ASP A 125 16.97 -6.63 0.30
CA ASP A 125 17.59 -5.99 -0.87
C ASP A 125 16.69 -5.99 -2.12
N SER A 126 15.62 -6.77 -2.12
CA SER A 126 14.73 -6.98 -3.26
C SER A 126 13.26 -6.68 -2.96
N TYR A 127 12.84 -6.74 -1.69
CA TYR A 127 11.43 -6.77 -1.30
C TYR A 127 11.09 -5.75 -0.23
N ASP A 128 9.79 -5.48 -0.10
CA ASP A 128 9.21 -4.64 0.94
C ASP A 128 9.13 -5.42 2.27
N ILE A 129 10.28 -5.82 2.80
CA ILE A 129 10.40 -6.57 4.05
C ILE A 129 11.47 -5.93 4.91
N SER A 130 11.13 -5.72 6.17
CA SER A 130 12.06 -5.31 7.21
C SER A 130 12.04 -6.28 8.37
N ALA A 131 13.22 -6.55 8.92
CA ALA A 131 13.44 -7.37 10.10
C ALA A 131 14.21 -6.56 11.14
N LEU A 132 13.68 -6.55 12.37
CA LEU A 132 14.29 -5.82 13.49
C LEU A 132 14.66 -6.83 14.59
N PRO A 133 15.94 -6.98 14.95
CA PRO A 133 16.38 -7.95 15.96
C PRO A 133 15.69 -7.75 17.31
N GLN A 134 15.22 -8.85 17.90
CA GLN A 134 14.56 -8.88 19.21
C GLN A 134 15.35 -9.74 20.20
N THR A 135 16.16 -9.11 21.04
CA THR A 135 17.04 -9.80 22.00
C THR A 135 16.35 -10.21 23.31
N THR A 136 15.17 -9.65 23.59
CA THR A 136 14.41 -9.92 24.83
C THR A 136 13.32 -10.96 24.66
N VAL A 137 13.23 -11.56 23.47
CA VAL A 137 12.20 -12.53 23.11
C VAL A 137 12.89 -13.86 22.83
N THR A 138 12.26 -14.95 23.28
CA THR A 138 12.85 -16.30 23.28
C THR A 138 12.07 -17.31 22.44
N SER A 139 10.99 -16.87 21.78
CA SER A 139 10.18 -17.69 20.87
C SER A 139 9.52 -16.80 19.81
N GLY A 140 9.11 -17.39 18.69
CA GLY A 140 8.48 -16.70 17.58
C GLY A 140 7.77 -17.68 16.65
N ILE A 141 7.11 -17.13 15.65
CA ILE A 141 6.50 -17.92 14.57
C ILE A 141 7.61 -18.52 13.71
N ASP A 142 7.51 -19.81 13.40
CA ASP A 142 8.42 -20.45 12.45
C ASP A 142 8.11 -20.01 11.02
N ILE A 143 9.16 -19.73 10.25
CA ILE A 143 9.07 -19.47 8.81
C ILE A 143 9.20 -20.80 8.07
N LEU A 144 8.26 -21.08 7.18
CA LEU A 144 8.36 -22.24 6.29
C LEU A 144 9.48 -22.00 5.29
N LYS A 145 10.35 -22.99 5.12
CA LYS A 145 11.34 -23.04 4.04
C LYS A 145 10.80 -23.91 2.91
N ASP A 146 11.36 -23.76 1.72
CA ASP A 146 11.03 -24.57 0.54
C ASP A 146 9.52 -24.52 0.20
N ILE A 147 8.97 -23.32 0.03
CA ILE A 147 7.54 -23.11 -0.26
C ILE A 147 7.10 -23.90 -1.49
N ASP A 148 7.96 -23.96 -2.52
CA ASP A 148 7.67 -24.66 -3.78
C ASP A 148 7.45 -26.18 -3.62
N GLN A 149 7.91 -26.76 -2.50
CA GLN A 149 7.74 -28.18 -2.20
C GLN A 149 6.57 -28.47 -1.24
N ASN A 150 6.16 -27.47 -0.47
CA ASN A 150 5.28 -27.66 0.70
C ASN A 150 3.93 -26.93 0.61
N VAL A 151 3.79 -25.99 -0.33
CA VAL A 151 2.60 -25.15 -0.50
C VAL A 151 2.08 -25.31 -1.92
N ALA A 152 0.78 -25.54 -2.05
CA ALA A 152 0.06 -25.65 -3.31
C ALA A 152 -1.03 -24.58 -3.44
N ILE A 153 -1.39 -24.27 -4.68
CA ILE A 153 -2.58 -23.46 -4.96
C ILE A 153 -3.82 -24.21 -4.44
N GLY A 154 -4.68 -23.51 -3.71
CA GLY A 154 -5.86 -24.06 -3.04
C GLY A 154 -5.66 -24.37 -1.55
N ASP A 155 -4.40 -24.37 -1.07
CA ASP A 155 -4.09 -24.58 0.34
C ASP A 155 -4.64 -23.45 1.21
N ASP A 156 -5.15 -23.80 2.38
CA ASP A 156 -5.72 -22.86 3.34
C ASP A 156 -4.62 -22.01 4.00
N VAL A 157 -4.91 -20.73 4.14
CA VAL A 157 -4.07 -19.74 4.82
C VAL A 157 -4.89 -18.90 5.78
N ILE A 158 -4.22 -18.37 6.80
CA ILE A 158 -4.74 -17.32 7.66
C ILE A 158 -3.81 -16.12 7.63
N VAL A 159 -4.39 -14.93 7.58
CA VAL A 159 -3.68 -13.66 7.73
C VAL A 159 -4.08 -13.06 9.07
N LEU A 160 -3.08 -12.75 9.90
CA LEU A 160 -3.30 -12.24 11.25
C LEU A 160 -2.83 -10.79 11.33
N GLY A 161 -3.74 -9.83 11.44
CA GLY A 161 -3.36 -8.43 11.33
C GLY A 161 -4.31 -7.46 11.98
N ASN A 162 -3.81 -6.26 12.25
CA ASN A 162 -4.56 -5.12 12.75
C ASN A 162 -5.42 -4.50 11.63
N SER A 163 -6.55 -5.13 11.32
CA SER A 163 -7.46 -4.65 10.28
C SER A 163 -7.89 -3.21 10.58
N LEU A 164 -7.72 -2.33 9.59
CA LEU A 164 -8.07 -0.90 9.64
C LEU A 164 -7.34 -0.09 10.74
N GLY A 165 -6.28 -0.63 11.34
CA GLY A 165 -5.51 0.12 12.34
C GLY A 165 -6.21 0.30 13.69
N ALA A 166 -7.34 -0.36 13.93
CA ALA A 166 -8.17 -0.20 15.14
C ALA A 166 -7.57 -0.79 16.44
N ALA A 167 -6.32 -1.27 16.37
CA ALA A 167 -5.63 -2.01 17.42
C ALA A 167 -6.30 -3.34 17.79
N VAL A 168 -7.04 -3.94 16.85
CA VAL A 168 -7.69 -5.24 16.99
C VAL A 168 -7.11 -6.16 15.94
N VAL A 169 -6.42 -7.21 16.37
CA VAL A 169 -5.95 -8.24 15.45
C VAL A 169 -7.12 -9.15 15.09
N THR A 170 -7.40 -9.22 13.78
CA THR A 170 -8.42 -10.08 13.20
C THR A 170 -7.74 -11.25 12.51
N GLU A 171 -8.38 -12.42 12.59
CA GLU A 171 -8.07 -13.55 11.73
C GLU A 171 -8.84 -13.41 10.41
N ILE A 172 -8.11 -13.49 9.29
CA ILE A 172 -8.68 -13.46 7.95
C ILE A 172 -8.30 -14.75 7.25
N THR A 173 -9.27 -15.63 7.06
CA THR A 173 -9.08 -16.89 6.34
C THR A 173 -9.07 -16.66 4.83
N GLY A 174 -8.38 -17.55 4.13
CA GLY A 174 -8.39 -17.61 2.66
C GLY A 174 -7.60 -18.80 2.15
N LYS A 175 -7.27 -18.76 0.87
CA LYS A 175 -6.51 -19.78 0.15
C LYS A 175 -5.40 -19.16 -0.67
N VAL A 176 -4.35 -19.94 -0.91
CA VAL A 176 -3.34 -19.63 -1.92
C VAL A 176 -4.00 -19.68 -3.30
N THR A 177 -3.92 -18.60 -4.06
CA THR A 177 -4.45 -18.50 -5.43
C THR A 177 -3.34 -18.43 -6.48
N GLY A 178 -2.11 -18.13 -6.08
CA GLY A 178 -0.96 -18.09 -6.97
C GLY A 178 0.37 -18.15 -6.21
N ILE A 179 1.36 -18.78 -6.83
CA ILE A 179 2.73 -18.86 -6.31
C ILE A 179 3.66 -18.35 -7.41
N GLY A 180 4.37 -17.27 -7.11
CA GLY A 180 5.39 -16.69 -7.97
C GLY A 180 6.79 -16.89 -7.37
N PRO A 181 7.82 -16.41 -8.09
CA PRO A 181 9.20 -16.47 -7.59
C PRO A 181 9.37 -15.68 -6.29
N GLU A 182 8.64 -14.58 -6.10
CA GLU A 182 8.83 -13.68 -4.95
C GLU A 182 7.54 -13.44 -4.15
N LEU A 183 6.40 -13.75 -4.76
CA LEU A 183 5.08 -13.40 -4.26
C LEU A 183 4.23 -14.65 -4.08
N ILE A 184 3.38 -14.62 -3.07
CA ILE A 184 2.22 -15.49 -2.94
C ILE A 184 0.98 -14.63 -3.09
N GLU A 185 0.06 -15.07 -3.96
CA GLU A 185 -1.27 -14.49 -4.07
C GLU A 185 -2.24 -15.31 -3.21
N VAL A 186 -3.11 -14.60 -2.49
CA VAL A 186 -4.14 -15.20 -1.65
C VAL A 186 -5.49 -14.52 -1.89
N ASP A 187 -6.59 -15.20 -1.59
CA ASP A 187 -7.93 -14.58 -1.61
C ASP A 187 -8.39 -14.06 -0.24
N ALA A 188 -7.58 -14.27 0.81
CA ALA A 188 -7.83 -13.75 2.16
C ALA A 188 -8.01 -12.23 2.11
N LYS A 189 -9.18 -11.73 2.53
CA LYS A 189 -9.64 -10.35 2.32
C LYS A 189 -8.98 -9.30 3.23
N PHE A 190 -7.65 -9.31 3.32
CA PHE A 190 -6.92 -8.30 4.07
C PHE A 190 -7.04 -6.92 3.41
N VAL A 191 -6.99 -5.88 4.25
CA VAL A 191 -7.15 -4.46 3.92
C VAL A 191 -6.02 -3.63 4.52
N ALA A 192 -6.05 -2.30 4.36
CA ALA A 192 -5.10 -1.39 5.01
C ALA A 192 -5.00 -1.67 6.52
N GLY A 193 -3.78 -1.61 7.06
CA GLY A 193 -3.44 -1.99 8.44
C GLY A 193 -2.93 -3.43 8.59
N ASN A 194 -3.30 -4.33 7.66
CA ASN A 194 -2.77 -5.70 7.64
C ASN A 194 -1.40 -5.81 6.95
N SER A 195 -0.89 -4.73 6.34
CA SER A 195 0.50 -4.69 5.86
C SER A 195 1.46 -5.05 6.99
N GLY A 196 2.30 -6.04 6.74
CA GLY A 196 3.28 -6.58 7.68
C GLY A 196 2.77 -7.79 8.49
N SER A 197 1.52 -8.22 8.25
CA SER A 197 0.95 -9.42 8.86
C SER A 197 1.58 -10.69 8.30
N PRO A 198 1.77 -11.74 9.12
CA PRO A 198 2.14 -13.04 8.60
C PRO A 198 0.97 -13.65 7.83
N ILE A 199 1.27 -14.27 6.70
CA ILE A 199 0.42 -15.23 6.01
C ILE A 199 0.88 -16.61 6.49
N ILE A 200 0.04 -17.26 7.30
CA ILE A 200 0.32 -18.56 7.89
C ILE A 200 -0.33 -19.63 7.03
N HIS A 201 0.44 -20.65 6.65
CA HIS A 201 -0.08 -21.81 5.95
C HIS A 201 -0.71 -22.78 6.96
N VAL A 202 -1.99 -23.12 6.75
CA VAL A 202 -2.78 -23.86 7.76
C VAL A 202 -2.21 -25.25 8.02
N LYS A 203 -1.84 -25.96 6.96
CA LYS A 203 -1.33 -27.33 7.04
C LYS A 203 -0.01 -27.45 7.80
N THR A 204 0.87 -26.44 7.70
CA THR A 204 2.18 -26.47 8.37
C THR A 204 2.22 -25.68 9.66
N GLY A 205 1.29 -24.75 9.86
CA GLY A 205 1.28 -23.81 10.99
C GLY A 205 2.41 -22.78 10.94
N LYS A 206 3.08 -22.62 9.80
CA LYS A 206 4.26 -21.76 9.62
C LYS A 206 3.96 -20.56 8.72
N ALA A 207 4.68 -19.47 8.93
CA ALA A 207 4.60 -18.29 8.08
C ALA A 207 5.24 -18.58 6.71
N ILE A 208 4.49 -18.33 5.63
CA ILE A 208 4.96 -18.51 4.24
C ILE A 208 5.27 -17.17 3.56
N ALA A 209 4.55 -16.13 3.94
CA ALA A 209 4.69 -14.82 3.34
C ALA A 209 4.31 -13.70 4.32
N ILE A 210 4.61 -12.46 3.95
CA ILE A 210 4.19 -11.25 4.65
C ILE A 210 3.22 -10.45 3.79
N ALA A 211 2.00 -10.22 4.27
CA ALA A 211 0.97 -9.47 3.55
C ALA A 211 1.45 -8.03 3.30
N THR A 212 1.33 -7.52 2.07
CA THR A 212 1.91 -6.22 1.68
C THR A 212 0.94 -5.31 0.92
N PHE A 213 0.42 -5.73 -0.24
CA PHE A 213 -0.34 -4.86 -1.13
C PHE A 213 -1.51 -5.58 -1.81
N THR A 214 -2.46 -4.78 -2.27
CA THR A 214 -3.57 -5.21 -3.12
C THR A 214 -3.45 -4.55 -4.49
N MET A 215 -3.93 -5.24 -5.53
CA MET A 215 -4.00 -4.70 -6.89
C MET A 215 -5.43 -4.79 -7.40
N MET A 216 -5.95 -3.68 -7.88
CA MET A 216 -7.22 -3.64 -8.60
C MET A 216 -6.93 -3.77 -10.10
N ARG A 217 -7.40 -4.85 -10.73
CA ARG A 217 -7.40 -4.95 -12.19
C ARG A 217 -8.76 -4.58 -12.74
N LYS A 218 -8.79 -3.52 -13.55
CA LYS A 218 -9.96 -3.21 -14.36
C LYS A 218 -10.00 -4.15 -15.56
N MET A 219 -11.09 -4.90 -15.71
CA MET A 219 -11.33 -5.70 -16.91
C MET A 219 -12.36 -4.96 -17.77
N GLU A 220 -11.91 -4.38 -18.87
CA GLU A 220 -12.76 -3.54 -19.74
C GLU A 220 -13.63 -4.36 -20.71
N ASN A 221 -13.53 -5.69 -20.69
CA ASN A 221 -14.18 -6.59 -21.64
C ASN A 221 -15.57 -7.08 -21.19
N PHE A 222 -16.05 -6.70 -20.01
CA PHE A 222 -17.41 -7.06 -19.56
C PHE A 222 -18.34 -5.84 -19.58
N GLY A 223 -19.65 -6.06 -19.67
CA GLY A 223 -20.65 -4.98 -19.65
C GLY A 223 -20.47 -4.04 -18.46
N LYS A 224 -20.88 -2.78 -18.58
CA LYS A 224 -20.58 -1.69 -17.62
C LYS A 224 -20.85 -2.00 -16.14
N ASP A 225 -21.80 -2.90 -15.86
CA ASP A 225 -22.23 -3.27 -14.50
C ASP A 225 -21.71 -4.64 -14.02
N SER A 226 -20.75 -5.24 -14.72
CA SER A 226 -20.19 -6.54 -14.34
C SER A 226 -19.33 -6.44 -13.08
N GLN A 227 -19.58 -7.30 -12.09
CA GLN A 227 -18.71 -7.47 -10.92
C GLN A 227 -17.27 -7.89 -11.28
N PHE A 228 -17.06 -8.41 -12.50
CA PHE A 228 -15.73 -8.75 -13.03
C PHE A 228 -14.97 -7.54 -13.58
N ASN A 229 -15.61 -6.36 -13.66
CA ASN A 229 -14.95 -5.14 -14.13
C ASN A 229 -13.83 -4.67 -13.19
N SER A 230 -13.82 -5.12 -11.94
CA SER A 230 -12.79 -4.79 -10.96
C SER A 230 -12.45 -6.02 -10.12
N VAL A 231 -11.35 -6.70 -10.45
CA VAL A 231 -10.86 -7.83 -9.66
C VAL A 231 -9.77 -7.36 -8.72
N GLU A 232 -10.01 -7.49 -7.42
CA GLU A 232 -9.02 -7.23 -6.39
C GLU A 232 -8.16 -8.47 -6.13
N ARG A 233 -6.85 -8.33 -6.34
CA ARG A 233 -5.83 -9.35 -6.09
C ARG A 233 -5.00 -8.95 -4.89
N ARG A 234 -4.54 -9.91 -4.09
CA ARG A 234 -3.88 -9.65 -2.81
C ARG A 234 -2.60 -10.46 -2.71
N PHE A 235 -1.52 -9.79 -2.34
CA PHE A 235 -0.18 -10.37 -2.41
C PHE A 235 0.58 -10.27 -1.09
N GLY A 236 1.37 -11.30 -0.81
CA GLY A 236 2.41 -11.30 0.20
C GLY A 236 3.77 -11.62 -0.39
N TYR A 237 4.84 -11.03 0.16
CA TYR A 237 6.20 -11.43 -0.22
C TYR A 237 6.61 -12.71 0.50
N ARG A 238 7.22 -13.65 -0.24
CA ARG A 238 7.74 -14.90 0.29
C ARG A 238 8.83 -14.66 1.35
N LEU A 239 8.81 -15.47 2.41
CA LEU A 239 9.79 -15.38 3.50
C LEU A 239 10.92 -16.42 3.37
N ASP A 240 10.80 -17.40 2.48
CA ASP A 240 11.77 -18.49 2.31
C ASP A 240 12.99 -18.10 1.47
N ASN A 241 12.87 -17.07 0.62
CA ASN A 241 13.87 -16.71 -0.38
C ASN A 241 14.28 -15.23 -0.37
N ILE A 242 14.35 -14.62 0.82
CA ILE A 242 14.86 -13.25 0.99
C ILE A 242 16.32 -13.19 0.51
N GLY A 243 16.56 -12.50 -0.61
CA GLY A 243 17.83 -12.53 -1.36
C GLY A 243 19.00 -11.79 -0.74
N GLY A 244 18.83 -11.22 0.46
CA GLY A 244 19.86 -10.44 1.15
C GLY A 244 19.26 -9.42 2.12
N TRP A 245 20.09 -8.98 3.05
CA TRP A 245 19.74 -7.97 4.05
C TRP A 245 20.72 -6.83 4.02
N ARG A 246 20.18 -5.61 4.08
CA ARG A 246 20.94 -4.40 4.32
C ARG A 246 20.61 -3.83 5.69
N ASN A 247 21.62 -3.71 6.53
CA ASN A 247 21.48 -3.00 7.80
C ASN A 247 21.42 -1.49 7.56
N MET A 248 20.42 -0.84 8.14
CA MET A 248 20.22 0.59 8.07
C MET A 248 20.11 1.20 9.46
N THR A 249 20.49 2.47 9.56
CA THR A 249 20.17 3.30 10.72
C THR A 249 18.82 3.97 10.50
N TRP A 250 18.07 4.23 11.58
CA TRP A 250 16.84 5.02 11.52
C TRP A 250 17.04 6.36 10.82
N GLN A 251 18.18 7.02 11.06
CA GLN A 251 18.50 8.28 10.42
C GLN A 251 18.59 8.15 8.89
N ASN A 252 19.26 7.11 8.37
CA ASN A 252 19.35 6.90 6.92
C ASN A 252 17.99 6.54 6.35
N PHE A 253 17.25 5.69 7.06
CA PHE A 253 15.92 5.25 6.66
C PHE A 253 14.92 6.41 6.53
N THR A 254 14.86 7.31 7.53
CA THR A 254 14.01 8.51 7.47
C THR A 254 14.46 9.50 6.39
N LYS A 255 15.77 9.61 6.12
CA LYS A 255 16.29 10.44 5.02
C LYS A 255 15.80 9.95 3.66
N GLU A 256 15.89 8.65 3.39
CA GLU A 256 15.38 8.08 2.13
C GLU A 256 13.90 8.37 1.95
N ALA A 257 13.10 8.11 2.97
CA ALA A 257 11.66 8.34 2.92
C ALA A 257 11.31 9.81 2.70
N THR A 258 12.03 10.74 3.32
CA THR A 258 11.84 12.18 3.11
C THR A 258 12.02 12.56 1.65
N VAL A 259 13.05 12.00 0.99
CA VAL A 259 13.32 12.24 -0.43
C VAL A 259 12.20 11.65 -1.30
N VAL A 260 11.82 10.39 -1.07
CA VAL A 260 10.75 9.73 -1.83
C VAL A 260 9.42 10.48 -1.69
N ASN A 261 9.04 10.86 -0.46
CA ASN A 261 7.81 11.59 -0.18
C ASN A 261 7.79 12.97 -0.85
N ALA A 262 8.92 13.69 -0.86
CA ALA A 262 9.00 14.98 -1.53
C ALA A 262 8.78 14.87 -3.05
N ILE A 263 9.36 13.83 -3.68
CA ILE A 263 9.18 13.56 -5.10
C ILE A 263 7.75 13.15 -5.41
N ALA A 264 7.17 12.23 -4.63
CA ALA A 264 5.78 11.80 -4.77
C ALA A 264 4.81 12.97 -4.62
N LYS A 265 5.02 13.82 -3.60
CA LYS A 265 4.20 15.02 -3.37
C LYS A 265 4.28 16.01 -4.53
N ARG A 266 5.46 16.21 -5.11
CA ARG A 266 5.61 17.05 -6.30
C ARG A 266 4.96 16.38 -7.53
N THR A 267 4.94 15.04 -7.62
CA THR A 267 4.24 14.33 -8.71
C THR A 267 2.75 14.58 -8.63
N GLU A 268 2.19 14.47 -7.43
CA GLU A 268 0.79 14.76 -7.15
C GLU A 268 0.43 16.22 -7.50
N ASP A 269 1.25 17.19 -7.07
CA ASP A 269 1.02 18.62 -7.41
C ASP A 269 0.99 18.85 -8.93
N ILE A 270 1.88 18.19 -9.69
CA ILE A 270 1.90 18.29 -11.15
C ILE A 270 0.68 17.59 -11.77
N TRP A 271 0.26 16.44 -11.25
CA TRP A 271 -0.97 15.77 -11.70
C TRP A 271 -2.20 16.64 -11.49
N ASN A 272 -2.36 17.24 -10.31
CA ASN A 272 -3.48 18.12 -10.00
C ASN A 272 -3.52 19.32 -10.96
N LEU A 273 -2.35 19.90 -11.27
CA LEU A 273 -2.25 20.97 -12.25
C LEU A 273 -2.59 20.49 -13.67
N ALA A 274 -2.12 19.31 -14.08
CA ALA A 274 -2.41 18.73 -15.38
C ALA A 274 -3.91 18.46 -15.54
N ALA A 275 -4.57 17.95 -14.49
CA ALA A 275 -6.01 17.72 -14.44
C ALA A 275 -6.79 19.04 -14.58
N ASP A 276 -6.48 20.06 -13.77
CA ASP A 276 -7.13 21.37 -13.84
C ASP A 276 -7.01 21.97 -15.25
N ILE A 277 -5.80 21.98 -15.83
CA ILE A 277 -5.60 22.52 -17.18
C ILE A 277 -6.30 21.67 -18.25
N SER A 278 -6.30 20.35 -18.11
CA SER A 278 -6.97 19.45 -19.07
C SER A 278 -8.49 19.68 -19.09
N GLU A 279 -9.10 19.88 -17.92
CA GLU A 279 -10.55 20.09 -17.78
C GLU A 279 -10.96 21.50 -18.18
N ASN A 280 -10.17 22.50 -17.79
CA ASN A 280 -10.55 23.91 -17.90
C ASN A 280 -9.90 24.65 -19.07
N ASN A 281 -8.93 24.04 -19.74
CA ASN A 281 -8.02 24.70 -20.70
C ASN A 281 -7.29 25.94 -20.12
N ALA A 282 -7.25 26.05 -18.80
CA ALA A 282 -6.63 27.12 -18.04
C ALA A 282 -6.39 26.64 -16.60
N VAL A 283 -5.56 27.36 -15.85
CA VAL A 283 -5.47 27.16 -14.40
C VAL A 283 -6.66 27.88 -13.77
N LYS A 284 -7.53 27.16 -13.06
CA LYS A 284 -8.68 27.75 -12.35
C LYS A 284 -8.62 27.54 -10.85
N GLU A 285 -8.05 26.43 -10.40
CA GLU A 285 -7.99 26.08 -8.97
C GLU A 285 -6.81 26.77 -8.27
N TRP A 286 -6.75 28.10 -8.35
CA TRP A 286 -5.62 28.88 -7.84
C TRP A 286 -5.28 28.58 -6.38
N GLY A 287 -6.27 28.36 -5.51
CA GLY A 287 -6.07 28.02 -4.11
C GLY A 287 -5.24 26.75 -3.94
N THR A 288 -5.65 25.67 -4.59
CA THR A 288 -4.96 24.36 -4.61
C THR A 288 -3.52 24.49 -5.08
N HIS A 289 -3.28 25.27 -6.12
CA HIS A 289 -1.97 25.38 -6.76
C HIS A 289 -1.02 26.39 -6.10
N THR A 290 -1.53 27.36 -5.35
CA THR A 290 -0.72 28.43 -4.72
C THR A 290 -0.60 28.31 -3.21
N GLN A 291 -1.31 27.38 -2.58
CA GLN A 291 -1.23 27.15 -1.14
C GLN A 291 0.19 26.81 -0.66
N ARG A 292 0.46 27.15 0.60
CA ARG A 292 1.72 26.81 1.27
C ARG A 292 1.92 25.29 1.25
N GLY A 293 3.11 24.84 0.86
CA GLY A 293 3.46 23.42 0.79
C GLY A 293 3.21 22.79 -0.59
N ASN A 294 2.51 23.47 -1.51
CA ASN A 294 2.49 23.04 -2.90
C ASN A 294 3.85 23.36 -3.56
N SER A 295 4.45 22.35 -4.19
CA SER A 295 5.77 22.44 -4.81
C SER A 295 5.83 23.36 -6.05
N LEU A 296 4.67 23.73 -6.62
CA LEU A 296 4.52 24.60 -7.78
C LEU A 296 4.05 26.02 -7.42
N SER A 297 3.79 26.27 -6.12
CA SER A 297 3.17 27.51 -5.61
C SER A 297 3.79 28.79 -6.16
N SER A 298 5.12 28.90 -6.12
CA SER A 298 5.83 30.10 -6.60
C SER A 298 5.57 30.35 -8.08
N VAL A 299 5.73 29.31 -8.91
CA VAL A 299 5.63 29.43 -10.37
C VAL A 299 4.18 29.73 -10.79
N ILE A 300 3.21 29.08 -10.15
CA ILE A 300 1.79 29.33 -10.44
C ILE A 300 1.37 30.71 -9.94
N SER A 301 1.91 31.17 -8.81
CA SER A 301 1.68 32.53 -8.32
C SER A 301 2.23 33.59 -9.29
N ASP A 302 3.42 33.36 -9.84
CA ASP A 302 4.02 34.28 -10.81
C ASP A 302 3.29 34.26 -12.15
N TYR A 303 2.84 33.07 -12.61
CA TYR A 303 1.95 32.96 -13.75
C TYR A 303 0.63 33.72 -13.53
N LYS A 304 0.00 33.56 -12.36
CA LYS A 304 -1.22 34.28 -11.99
C LYS A 304 -1.01 35.78 -12.09
N LYS A 305 0.06 36.31 -11.47
CA LYS A 305 0.40 37.73 -11.54
C LYS A 305 0.56 38.20 -12.98
N ALA A 306 1.25 37.43 -13.82
CA ALA A 306 1.48 37.76 -15.22
C ALA A 306 0.17 37.87 -16.02
N ILE A 307 -0.78 36.95 -15.81
CA ILE A 307 -2.06 36.97 -16.56
C ILE A 307 -3.09 37.97 -16.02
N THR A 308 -2.91 38.47 -14.78
CA THR A 308 -3.79 39.47 -14.16
C THR A 308 -3.27 40.91 -14.31
N MET A 309 -2.19 41.14 -15.06
CA MET A 309 -1.65 42.48 -15.25
C MET A 309 -2.67 43.40 -15.95
N PRO A 310 -2.81 44.67 -15.51
CA PRO A 310 -3.66 45.64 -16.21
C PRO A 310 -3.23 45.78 -17.67
N ASN A 311 -4.20 45.86 -18.60
CA ASN A 311 -3.97 46.01 -20.04
C ASN A 311 -3.26 44.82 -20.72
N LEU A 312 -3.24 43.63 -20.11
CA LEU A 312 -2.72 42.45 -20.78
C LEU A 312 -3.61 42.03 -21.96
N GLY A 313 -3.09 42.18 -23.18
CA GLY A 313 -3.75 41.68 -24.38
C GLY A 313 -3.68 40.16 -24.52
N GLN A 314 -4.51 39.60 -25.42
CA GLN A 314 -4.57 38.16 -25.70
C GLN A 314 -3.21 37.53 -26.03
N SER A 315 -2.36 38.25 -26.77
CA SER A 315 -0.99 37.81 -27.09
C SER A 315 -0.12 37.65 -25.83
N GLY A 316 -0.22 38.58 -24.88
CA GLY A 316 0.50 38.53 -23.61
C GLY A 316 0.05 37.37 -22.72
N ALA A 317 -1.26 37.12 -22.64
CA ALA A 317 -1.80 35.96 -21.92
C ALA A 317 -1.35 34.63 -22.55
N THR A 318 -1.31 34.57 -23.88
CA THR A 318 -0.84 33.39 -24.62
C THR A 318 0.65 33.13 -24.39
N ASP A 319 1.48 34.18 -24.41
CA ASP A 319 2.91 34.08 -24.11
C ASP A 319 3.18 33.64 -22.67
N ALA A 320 2.44 34.18 -21.70
CA ALA A 320 2.52 33.76 -20.30
C ALA A 320 2.16 32.27 -20.14
N LYS A 321 1.09 31.80 -20.80
CA LYS A 321 0.69 30.38 -20.78
C LYS A 321 1.78 29.50 -21.41
N ARG A 322 2.35 29.91 -22.54
CA ARG A 322 3.46 29.21 -23.19
C ARG A 322 4.68 29.09 -22.28
N LYS A 323 5.07 30.18 -21.61
CA LYS A 323 6.19 30.19 -20.65
C LYS A 323 5.97 29.22 -19.49
N LEU A 324 4.75 29.18 -18.93
CA LEU A 324 4.40 28.23 -17.88
C LEU A 324 4.56 26.78 -18.37
N LEU A 325 3.97 26.43 -19.50
CA LEU A 325 4.00 25.06 -20.03
C LEU A 325 5.43 24.62 -20.41
N PHE A 326 6.19 25.53 -21.02
CA PHE A 326 7.60 25.32 -21.35
C PHE A 326 8.46 25.06 -20.11
N TRP A 327 8.18 25.79 -19.03
CA TRP A 327 8.87 25.61 -17.75
C TRP A 327 8.50 24.25 -17.16
N ILE A 328 7.21 23.95 -17.02
CA ILE A 328 6.74 22.70 -16.43
C ILE A 328 7.30 21.49 -17.19
N SER A 329 7.19 21.45 -18.52
CA SER A 329 7.63 20.31 -19.33
C SER A 329 9.10 19.92 -19.10
N ARG A 330 9.96 20.88 -18.77
CA ARG A 330 11.39 20.65 -18.47
C ARG A 330 11.69 20.41 -16.99
N GLU A 331 10.80 20.81 -16.10
CA GLU A 331 11.00 20.79 -14.64
C GLU A 331 10.35 19.57 -13.98
N VAL A 332 9.49 18.87 -14.71
CA VAL A 332 8.81 17.63 -14.27
C VAL A 332 9.81 16.55 -13.85
N LYS A 333 11.06 16.56 -14.36
CA LYS A 333 12.07 15.52 -14.08
C LYS A 333 13.30 15.99 -13.28
N LYS A 334 13.42 17.27 -12.91
CA LYS A 334 14.68 17.81 -12.35
C LYS A 334 14.92 17.45 -10.88
N ASP A 335 13.88 17.06 -10.16
CA ASP A 335 13.93 16.72 -8.73
C ASP A 335 14.38 15.28 -8.46
N PHE A 336 14.54 14.45 -9.50
CA PHE A 336 15.03 13.09 -9.30
C PHE A 336 16.52 13.08 -8.91
N PRO A 337 16.88 12.50 -7.75
CA PRO A 337 18.25 12.48 -7.29
C PRO A 337 19.10 11.55 -8.17
N VAL A 338 20.11 12.10 -8.83
CA VAL A 338 21.01 11.29 -9.69
C VAL A 338 22.02 10.48 -8.87
N GLN A 339 22.42 10.95 -7.68
CA GLN A 339 23.55 10.36 -6.94
C GLN A 339 23.14 9.50 -5.72
N ASN A 340 21.97 9.75 -5.11
CA ASN A 340 21.60 9.12 -3.83
C ASN A 340 20.71 7.87 -3.96
N VAL A 341 20.11 7.60 -5.13
CA VAL A 341 19.17 6.46 -5.26
C VAL A 341 19.88 5.10 -5.20
N ALA A 342 21.16 5.04 -5.57
CA ALA A 342 21.91 3.77 -5.56
C ALA A 342 22.03 3.16 -4.15
N SER A 343 22.08 3.98 -3.10
CA SER A 343 22.13 3.53 -1.71
C SER A 343 20.75 3.22 -1.11
N PHE A 344 19.66 3.62 -1.77
CA PHE A 344 18.31 3.47 -1.23
C PHE A 344 17.91 2.00 -1.08
N SER A 345 17.06 1.73 -0.10
CA SER A 345 16.37 0.43 0.04
C SER A 345 15.66 0.04 -1.26
N ALA A 346 15.51 -1.27 -1.49
CA ALA A 346 14.86 -1.80 -2.69
C ALA A 346 13.47 -1.21 -2.92
N TYR A 347 12.70 -1.15 -1.84
CA TYR A 347 11.37 -0.55 -1.82
C TYR A 347 11.39 0.92 -2.26
N ASN A 348 12.23 1.75 -1.65
CA ASN A 348 12.31 3.17 -2.01
C ASN A 348 12.84 3.39 -3.43
N LYS A 349 13.75 2.53 -3.93
CA LYS A 349 14.20 2.55 -5.33
C LYS A 349 13.04 2.30 -6.29
N LYS A 350 12.22 1.29 -6.01
CA LYS A 350 11.04 0.97 -6.82
C LYS A 350 10.06 2.14 -6.85
N LEU A 351 9.76 2.74 -5.69
CA LEU A 351 8.91 3.94 -5.63
C LEU A 351 9.46 5.09 -6.46
N ILE A 352 10.77 5.35 -6.39
CA ILE A 352 11.40 6.40 -7.21
C ILE A 352 11.24 6.10 -8.71
N GLU A 353 11.39 4.84 -9.13
CA GLU A 353 11.21 4.45 -10.53
C GLU A 353 9.76 4.62 -11.00
N GLU A 354 8.79 4.20 -10.18
CA GLU A 354 7.35 4.44 -10.44
C GLU A 354 7.06 5.94 -10.58
N GLN A 355 7.65 6.79 -9.72
CA GLN A 355 7.52 8.23 -9.85
C GLN A 355 8.13 8.74 -11.17
N LYS A 356 9.26 8.20 -11.64
CA LYS A 356 9.83 8.59 -12.93
C LYS A 356 8.87 8.29 -14.07
N GLU A 357 8.28 7.09 -14.10
CA GLU A 357 7.31 6.70 -15.13
C GLU A 357 6.11 7.66 -15.17
N HIS A 358 5.56 8.03 -14.01
CA HIS A 358 4.51 9.05 -13.93
C HIS A 358 4.97 10.41 -14.49
N ARG A 359 6.18 10.85 -14.12
CA ARG A 359 6.77 12.11 -14.58
C ARG A 359 7.08 12.09 -16.08
N GLU A 360 7.37 10.94 -16.67
CA GLU A 360 7.50 10.80 -18.13
C GLU A 360 6.18 11.05 -18.85
N THR A 361 5.10 10.49 -18.30
CA THR A 361 3.75 10.68 -18.84
C THR A 361 3.33 12.15 -18.76
N LEU A 362 3.55 12.78 -17.60
CA LEU A 362 3.25 14.20 -17.38
C LEU A 362 4.07 15.10 -18.32
N ALA A 363 5.37 14.81 -18.50
CA ALA A 363 6.21 15.58 -19.41
C ALA A 363 5.65 15.57 -20.85
N LYS A 364 5.30 14.38 -21.36
CA LYS A 364 4.67 14.23 -22.69
C LYS A 364 3.35 14.99 -22.79
N PHE A 365 2.52 14.96 -21.76
CA PHE A 365 1.27 15.73 -21.72
C PHE A 365 1.52 17.24 -21.86
N PHE A 366 2.45 17.81 -21.08
CA PHE A 366 2.75 19.24 -21.14
C PHE A 366 3.43 19.65 -22.46
N GLU A 367 4.29 18.80 -23.04
CA GLU A 367 4.88 19.02 -24.36
C GLU A 367 3.82 19.11 -25.46
N GLN A 368 2.85 18.17 -25.47
CA GLN A 368 1.74 18.18 -26.41
C GLN A 368 0.86 19.42 -26.24
N LEU A 369 0.60 19.81 -24.99
CA LEU A 369 -0.17 21.00 -24.69
C LEU A 369 0.56 22.29 -25.14
N GLU A 370 1.87 22.39 -24.90
CA GLU A 370 2.70 23.50 -25.40
C GLU A 370 2.66 23.58 -26.92
N ALA A 371 2.79 22.45 -27.63
CA ALA A 371 2.74 22.40 -29.09
C ALA A 371 1.39 22.86 -29.64
N SER A 372 0.28 22.59 -28.95
CA SER A 372 -1.06 23.03 -29.36
C SER A 372 -1.29 24.54 -29.31
N ILE A 373 -0.43 25.30 -28.61
CA ILE A 373 -0.49 26.77 -28.52
C ILE A 373 0.38 27.43 -29.61
N LYS A 374 1.22 26.65 -30.31
CA LYS A 374 2.08 27.15 -31.41
C LYS A 374 1.36 27.15 -32.76
N GLN A 375 0.16 26.58 -32.84
CA GLN A 375 -0.78 26.69 -33.95
C GLN A 375 -1.89 27.67 -33.57
#